data_AF-A0A950B5Z5-F1
#
_entry.id   AF-A0A950B5Z5-F1
#
_cell.length_a   1.000
_cell.length_b   1.000
_cell.length_c   1.000
_cell.angle_alpha   90.00
_cell.angle_beta   90.00
_cell.angle_gamma   90.00
#
_symmetry.space_group_name_H-M   'P 1'
#
loop_
_entity.id
_entity.type
_entity.pdbx_description
1 polymer ?
#
loop_
_entity_poly.entity_id
_entity_poly.type
_entity_poly.pdbx_seq_one_letter_code
_entity_poly.pdbx_strand_id
1 'polypeptide(L)' 'MTSMTTRRSLTEDAQEVFRAIALIELGARMQVLESELSLSRDRMIRLYREIR' A
#
# COMPACT_ATOMS: atom_id res chain seq x y z
N MET A 1 -21.47 -10.58 15.31
CA MET A 1 -20.02 -10.87 15.26
C MET A 1 -19.31 -9.53 15.22
N THR A 2 -18.73 -9.11 16.35
CA THR A 2 -18.18 -7.76 16.56
C THR A 2 -16.86 -7.64 15.80
N SER A 3 -16.79 -6.84 14.74
CA SER A 3 -15.53 -6.53 14.07
C SER A 3 -14.69 -5.64 14.98
N MET A 4 -13.64 -6.21 15.57
CA MET A 4 -12.55 -5.47 16.18
C MET A 4 -11.89 -4.61 15.10
N THR A 5 -12.12 -3.30 15.13
CA THR A 5 -11.30 -2.34 14.38
C THR A 5 -9.95 -2.25 15.08
N THR A 6 -9.03 -3.14 14.71
CA THR A 6 -7.63 -3.04 15.11
C THR A 6 -7.10 -1.72 14.56
N ARG A 7 -6.86 -0.74 15.43
CA ARG A 7 -6.20 0.51 15.02
C ARG A 7 -4.82 0.12 14.51
N ARG A 8 -4.62 0.12 13.19
CA ARG A 8 -3.28 0.00 12.62
C ARG A 8 -2.41 1.08 13.23
N SER A 9 -1.24 0.68 13.69
CA SER A 9 -0.26 1.61 14.22
C SER A 9 0.28 2.48 13.08
N LEU A 10 0.61 3.73 13.38
CA LEU A 10 1.25 4.64 12.42
C LEU A 10 2.49 4.02 11.77
N THR A 11 3.23 3.21 12.54
CA THR A 11 4.42 2.49 12.08
C THR A 11 4.08 1.45 11.00
N GLU A 12 2.99 0.70 11.15
CA GLU A 12 2.55 -0.28 10.14
C GLU A 12 2.12 0.43 8.85
N ASP A 13 1.37 1.52 8.97
CA ASP A 13 0.96 2.33 7.81
C ASP A 13 2.18 2.89 7.05
N ALA A 14 3.22 3.31 7.78
CA ALA A 14 4.47 3.76 7.18
C ALA A 14 5.21 2.61 6.47
N GLN A 15 5.32 1.44 7.11
CA GLN A 15 5.95 0.26 6.50
C GLN A 15 5.24 -0.18 5.23
N GLU A 16 3.92 -0.09 5.20
CA GLU A 16 3.12 -0.46 4.04
C GLU A 16 3.36 0.48 2.85
N VAL A 17 3.52 1.79 3.11
CA VAL A 17 3.92 2.76 2.08
C VAL A 17 5.32 2.45 1.56
N PHE A 18 6.29 2.20 2.44
CA PHE A 18 7.65 1.86 1.99
C PHE A 18 7.67 0.60 1.14
N ARG A 19 6.84 -0.39 1.49
CA ARG A 19 6.69 -1.62 0.70
C ARG A 19 6.09 -1.33 -0.68
N ALA A 20 5.09 -0.44 -0.77
CA ALA A 20 4.53 0.00 -2.03
C ALA A 20 5.57 0.68 -2.93
N ILE A 21 6.38 1.59 -2.36
CA ILE A 21 7.45 2.29 -3.06
C ILE A 21 8.43 1.27 -3.65
N ALA A 22 8.95 0.36 -2.83
CA ALA A 22 9.90 -0.66 -3.27
C ALA A 22 9.36 -1.54 -4.40
N LEU A 23 8.08 -1.96 -4.32
CA LEU A 23 7.45 -2.74 -5.37
C LEU A 23 7.35 -1.96 -6.69
N ILE A 24 7.00 -0.66 -6.63
CA ILE A 24 6.90 0.19 -7.83
C ILE A 24 8.27 0.36 -8.49
N GLU A 25 9.32 0.63 -7.70
CA GLU A 25 10.69 0.75 -8.19
C GLU A 25 11.21 -0.55 -8.83
N LEU A 26 10.78 -1.70 -8.31
CA LEU A 26 11.05 -3.01 -8.91
C LEU A 26 10.23 -3.31 -10.18
N GLY A 27 9.38 -2.37 -10.62
CA GLY A 27 8.56 -2.50 -11.83
C GLY A 27 7.27 -3.30 -11.62
N ALA A 28 6.79 -3.45 -10.38
CA ALA A 28 5.52 -4.11 -10.11
C ALA A 28 4.36 -3.42 -10.84
N ARG A 29 3.40 -4.23 -11.31
CA ARG A 29 2.16 -3.73 -11.91
C ARG A 29 1.16 -3.35 -10.82
N MET A 30 0.22 -2.47 -11.14
CA MET A 30 -0.85 -2.06 -10.21
C MET A 30 -1.58 -3.26 -9.58
N GLN A 31 -1.85 -4.31 -10.35
CA GLN A 31 -2.52 -5.52 -9.87
C GLN A 31 -1.72 -6.24 -8.76
N VAL A 32 -0.39 -6.16 -8.78
CA VAL A 32 0.47 -6.73 -7.72
C VAL A 32 0.38 -5.89 -6.46
N LEU A 33 0.38 -4.55 -6.60
CA LEU A 33 0.19 -3.66 -5.45
C LEU A 33 -1.18 -3.92 -4.78
N GLU A 34 -2.23 -4.13 -5.58
CA GLU A 34 -3.58 -4.44 -5.09
C GLU A 34 -3.71 -5.80 -4.39
N SER A 35 -2.88 -6.79 -4.76
CA SER A 35 -2.90 -8.11 -4.11
C SER A 35 -2.02 -8.20 -2.87
N GLU A 36 -0.91 -7.46 -2.84
CA GLU A 36 0.11 -7.55 -1.78
C GLU A 36 -0.05 -6.50 -0.68
N LEU A 37 -0.84 -5.45 -0.93
CA LEU A 37 -1.02 -4.33 -0.01
C LEU A 37 -2.49 -4.12 0.31
N SER A 38 -2.72 -3.53 1.46
CA SER A 38 -4.03 -3.11 1.95
C SER A 38 -4.17 -1.58 2.01
N LEU A 39 -3.33 -0.88 1.24
CA LEU A 39 -3.50 0.54 0.95
C LEU A 39 -4.78 0.76 0.14
N SER A 40 -5.40 1.92 0.32
CA SER A 40 -6.52 2.30 -0.54
C SER A 40 -6.06 2.43 -1.99
N ARG A 41 -6.97 2.12 -2.92
CA ARG A 41 -6.71 2.22 -4.36
C ARG A 41 -6.23 3.62 -4.77
N ASP A 42 -6.85 4.67 -4.24
CA ASP A 42 -6.44 6.05 -4.52
C ASP A 42 -5.01 6.33 -4.07
N ARG A 43 -4.60 5.82 -2.91
CA ARG A 43 -3.24 5.99 -2.39
C ARG A 43 -2.22 5.24 -3.26
N MET A 44 -2.55 4.02 -3.71
CA MET A 44 -1.72 3.27 -4.65
C MET A 44 -1.57 3.98 -5.99
N ILE A 45 -2.66 4.52 -6.56
CA ILE A 45 -2.62 5.27 -7.82
C ILE A 45 -1.74 6.51 -7.70
N ARG A 46 -1.84 7.25 -6.60
CA ARG A 46 -0.99 8.44 -6.36
C ARG A 46 0.48 8.07 -6.27
N LEU A 47 0.83 7.09 -5.43
CA LEU A 47 2.21 6.59 -5.30
C LEU A 47 2.77 6.12 -6.64
N TYR A 48 1.97 5.38 -7.41
CA TYR A 48 2.37 4.86 -8.72
C TYR A 48 2.69 5.96 -9.72
N ARG A 49 1.92 7.06 -9.72
CA ARG A 49 2.13 8.22 -10.60
C ARG A 49 3.27 9.13 -10.15
N GLU A 50 3.55 9.19 -8.86
CA GLU A 50 4.63 10.03 -8.30
C GLU A 50 6.01 9.39 -8.53
N ILE A 51 6.10 8.06 -8.54
CA ILE A 51 7.37 7.31 -8.65
C ILE A 51 7.71 6.93 -10.10
N ARG A 52 6.69 6.60 -10.90
CA ARG A 52 6.87 6.12 -12.27
C ARG A 52 6.86 7.25 -13.30
#